data_AF-A0A7W0RSG1-F1
#
_entry.id   AF-A0A7W0RSG1-F1
#
_cell.length_a   1.000
_cell.length_b   1.000
_cell.length_c   1.000
_cell.angle_alpha   90.00
_cell.angle_beta   90.00
_cell.angle_gamma   90.00
#
_symmetry.space_group_name_H-M   'P 1'
#
loop_
_entity.id
_entity.type
_entity.pdbx_description
1 polymer ?
#
loop_
_entity_poly.entity_id
_entity_poly.type
_entity_poly.pdbx_seq_one_letter_code
_entity_poly.pdbx_strand_id
1 'polypeptide(L)'
;GADTRRQVLVAVYYTVAQKAIFEGRFDDAMSIIAKVEAVEPRSQLAIIYALRVLNVLSDQGRARESLDAAKQVAAKAPDSNEKARALLGIAWVYAKFDTPRALEMLGESVRATNHVTEPRLNDSFRPNIVGRNVFHGGVAGPFVPVTPENTFRDVGARDFESALGVASELQDRPLRSLAILALSAPCLEQPPPSVAPKKRTPAAKEPSVRSKPLRERRKL
;
A
#
# COMPACT_ATOMS: atom_id res chain seq x y z
N GLY A 1 -1.95 19.06 -34.04
CA GLY A 1 -1.71 20.23 -33.18
C GLY A 1 -0.68 19.89 -32.11
N ALA A 2 -0.08 20.89 -31.46
CA ALA A 2 0.95 20.69 -30.43
C ALA A 2 0.51 19.76 -29.27
N ASP A 3 -0.78 19.79 -28.93
CA ASP A 3 -1.38 18.95 -27.90
C ASP A 3 -1.36 17.45 -28.25
N THR A 4 -1.70 17.09 -29.50
CA THR A 4 -1.63 15.71 -29.98
C THR A 4 -0.21 15.15 -29.91
N ARG A 5 0.80 15.96 -30.27
CA ARG A 5 2.21 15.55 -30.19
C ARG A 5 2.61 15.23 -28.74
N ARG A 6 2.17 16.06 -27.78
CA ARG A 6 2.45 15.83 -26.35
C ARG A 6 1.80 14.54 -25.86
N GLN A 7 0.54 14.30 -26.20
CA GLN A 7 -0.18 13.07 -25.83
C GLN A 7 0.48 11.82 -26.41
N VAL A 8 0.91 11.86 -27.67
CA VAL A 8 1.64 10.76 -28.31
C VAL A 8 2.97 10.52 -27.60
N LEU A 9 3.73 11.56 -27.27
CA LEU A 9 4.99 11.41 -26.54
C LEU A 9 4.78 10.79 -25.15
N VAL A 10 3.75 11.21 -24.42
CA VAL A 10 3.39 10.61 -23.12
C VAL A 10 3.09 9.13 -23.29
N ALA A 11 2.29 8.75 -24.27
CA ALA A 11 1.97 7.34 -24.53
C ALA A 11 3.22 6.52 -24.90
N VAL A 12 4.08 7.04 -25.78
CA VAL A 12 5.33 6.38 -26.17
C VAL A 12 6.24 6.19 -24.96
N TYR A 13 6.51 7.24 -24.18
CA TYR A 13 7.36 7.12 -22.99
C TYR A 13 6.75 6.18 -21.95
N TYR A 14 5.43 6.20 -21.78
CA TYR A 14 4.74 5.29 -20.88
C TYR A 14 4.93 3.83 -21.29
N THR A 15 4.69 3.49 -22.56
CA THR A 15 4.87 2.11 -23.06
C THR A 15 6.33 1.66 -22.97
N VAL A 16 7.29 2.51 -23.35
CA VAL A 16 8.72 2.15 -23.31
C VAL A 16 9.20 1.99 -21.87
N ALA A 17 8.76 2.85 -20.95
CA ALA A 17 9.07 2.71 -19.52
C ALA A 17 8.50 1.43 -18.94
N GLN A 18 7.23 1.12 -19.20
CA GLN A 18 6.62 -0.14 -18.73
C GLN A 18 7.43 -1.35 -19.20
N LYS A 19 7.76 -1.40 -20.50
CA LYS A 19 8.58 -2.48 -21.05
C LYS A 19 9.93 -2.60 -20.33
N ALA A 20 10.63 -1.49 -20.14
CA ALA A 20 11.91 -1.49 -19.42
C ALA A 20 11.79 -1.99 -17.97
N ILE A 21 10.72 -1.62 -17.24
CA ILE A 21 10.44 -2.11 -15.89
C ILE A 21 10.27 -3.64 -15.87
N PHE A 22 9.49 -4.18 -16.81
CA PHE A 22 9.21 -5.62 -16.85
C PHE A 22 10.42 -6.44 -17.28
N GLU A 23 11.25 -5.89 -18.16
CA GLU A 23 12.53 -6.47 -18.56
C GLU A 23 13.63 -6.35 -17.49
N GLY A 24 13.35 -5.68 -16.36
CA GLY A 24 14.33 -5.49 -15.28
C GLY A 24 15.40 -4.45 -15.59
N ARG A 25 15.24 -3.66 -16.66
CA ARG A 25 16.13 -2.56 -17.03
C ARG A 25 15.77 -1.32 -16.21
N PHE A 26 16.02 -1.39 -14.91
CA PHE A 26 15.53 -0.40 -13.95
C PHE A 26 16.13 1.00 -14.14
N ASP A 27 17.43 1.09 -14.47
CA ASP A 27 18.07 2.39 -14.68
C ASP A 27 17.54 3.09 -15.95
N ASP A 28 17.35 2.32 -17.04
CA ASP A 28 16.67 2.81 -18.25
C ASP A 28 15.25 3.27 -17.93
N ALA A 29 14.50 2.44 -17.19
CA ALA A 29 13.12 2.75 -16.81
C ALA A 29 13.03 4.08 -16.06
N MET A 30 13.89 4.32 -15.06
CA MET A 30 13.91 5.59 -14.32
C MET A 30 14.19 6.79 -15.23
N SER A 31 15.15 6.66 -16.14
CA SER A 31 15.46 7.71 -17.13
C SER A 31 14.26 8.03 -18.02
N ILE A 32 13.48 7.01 -18.43
CA ILE A 32 12.30 7.20 -19.27
C ILE A 32 11.12 7.78 -18.47
N ILE A 33 10.87 7.29 -17.25
CA ILE A 33 9.83 7.81 -16.35
C ILE A 33 10.04 9.31 -16.11
N ALA A 34 11.29 9.74 -15.94
CA ALA A 34 11.61 11.15 -15.74
C ALA A 34 11.15 12.07 -16.89
N LYS A 35 10.98 11.54 -18.10
CA LYS A 35 10.50 12.26 -19.30
C LYS A 35 8.97 12.41 -19.34
N VAL A 36 8.23 11.71 -18.49
CA VAL A 36 6.78 11.81 -18.40
C VAL A 36 6.41 12.96 -17.46
N GLU A 37 5.90 14.06 -18.02
CA GLU A 37 5.53 15.25 -17.23
C GLU A 37 4.12 15.18 -16.64
N ALA A 38 3.23 14.40 -17.25
CA ALA A 38 1.85 14.28 -16.79
C ALA A 38 1.78 13.49 -15.46
N VAL A 39 1.04 14.04 -14.50
CA VAL A 39 1.00 13.60 -13.10
C VAL A 39 0.60 12.13 -12.97
N GLU A 40 -0.56 11.77 -13.54
CA GLU A 40 -1.12 10.42 -13.41
C GLU A 40 -0.23 9.35 -14.07
N PRO A 41 0.15 9.44 -15.36
CA PRO A 41 0.99 8.41 -15.97
C PRO A 41 2.37 8.31 -15.32
N ARG A 42 2.98 9.43 -14.89
CA ARG A 42 4.27 9.40 -14.19
C ARG A 42 4.15 8.67 -12.86
N SER A 43 3.11 8.95 -12.09
CA SER A 43 2.89 8.34 -10.78
C SER A 43 2.60 6.86 -10.89
N GLN A 44 1.80 6.45 -11.89
CA GLN A 44 1.55 5.04 -12.11
C GLN A 44 2.80 4.26 -12.52
N LEU A 45 3.63 4.81 -13.41
CA LEU A 45 4.92 4.18 -13.74
C LEU A 45 5.82 4.08 -12.51
N ALA A 46 5.86 5.12 -11.68
CA ALA A 46 6.65 5.14 -10.46
C ALA A 46 6.18 4.07 -9.46
N ILE A 47 4.87 3.87 -9.32
CA ILE A 47 4.25 2.81 -8.50
C ILE A 47 4.65 1.43 -9.02
N ILE A 48 4.49 1.19 -10.34
CA ILE A 48 4.84 -0.10 -10.96
C ILE A 48 6.34 -0.38 -10.80
N TYR A 49 7.18 0.62 -11.04
CA TYR A 49 8.63 0.53 -10.85
C TYR A 49 8.97 0.19 -9.40
N ALA A 50 8.43 0.95 -8.43
CA ALA A 50 8.73 0.78 -7.03
C ALA A 50 8.32 -0.61 -6.53
N LEU A 51 7.12 -1.07 -6.87
CA LEU A 51 6.70 -2.45 -6.56
C LEU A 51 7.63 -3.50 -7.17
N ARG A 52 8.03 -3.32 -8.43
CA ARG A 52 8.89 -4.30 -9.11
C ARG A 52 10.27 -4.36 -8.48
N VAL A 53 10.86 -3.20 -8.16
CA VAL A 53 12.16 -3.10 -7.51
C VAL A 53 12.10 -3.69 -6.09
N LEU A 54 11.05 -3.40 -5.32
CA LEU A 54 10.86 -4.02 -4.00
C LEU A 54 10.75 -5.55 -4.10
N ASN A 55 10.00 -6.06 -5.08
CA ASN A 55 9.79 -7.50 -5.22
C ASN A 55 11.00 -8.26 -5.79
N VAL A 56 11.76 -7.64 -6.69
CA VAL A 56 12.87 -8.32 -7.40
C VAL A 56 14.21 -8.07 -6.71
N LEU A 57 14.46 -6.84 -6.27
CA LEU A 57 15.75 -6.42 -5.73
C LEU A 57 15.71 -6.18 -4.21
N SER A 58 14.51 -6.08 -3.60
CA SER A 58 14.34 -5.64 -2.21
C SER A 58 14.98 -4.27 -1.93
N ASP A 59 15.15 -3.44 -2.96
CA ASP A 59 15.81 -2.14 -2.88
C ASP A 59 14.80 -1.03 -2.55
N GLN A 60 14.67 -0.73 -1.26
CA GLN A 60 13.81 0.35 -0.77
C GLN A 60 14.32 1.74 -1.18
N GLY A 61 15.63 1.91 -1.41
CA GLY A 61 16.22 3.19 -1.79
C GLY A 61 15.75 3.63 -3.17
N ARG A 62 15.89 2.73 -4.16
CA ARG A 62 15.39 2.94 -5.53
C ARG A 62 13.87 3.10 -5.57
N ALA A 63 13.14 2.30 -4.78
CA ALA A 63 11.68 2.44 -4.68
C ALA A 63 11.28 3.82 -4.16
N ARG A 64 11.92 4.30 -3.08
CA ARG A 64 11.71 5.63 -2.51
C ARG A 64 12.03 6.74 -3.51
N GLU A 65 13.17 6.65 -4.21
CA GLU A 65 13.58 7.65 -5.20
C GLU A 65 12.52 7.84 -6.29
N SER A 66 12.00 6.74 -6.84
CA SER A 66 10.94 6.76 -7.86
C SER A 66 9.65 7.41 -7.33
N LEU A 67 9.22 7.04 -6.13
CA LEU A 67 8.01 7.58 -5.51
C LEU A 67 8.16 9.07 -5.15
N ASP A 68 9.31 9.50 -4.64
CA ASP A 68 9.60 10.90 -4.33
C ASP A 68 9.61 11.76 -5.60
N ALA A 69 10.15 11.24 -6.71
CA ALA A 69 10.11 11.93 -8.00
C ALA A 69 8.66 12.07 -8.54
N ALA A 70 7.78 11.10 -8.28
CA ALA A 70 6.36 11.22 -8.61
C ALA A 70 5.62 12.20 -7.69
N LYS A 71 5.89 12.15 -6.38
CA LYS A 71 5.36 13.11 -5.37
C LYS A 71 5.67 14.54 -5.79
N GLN A 72 6.90 14.85 -6.19
CA GLN A 72 7.29 16.19 -6.63
C GLN A 72 6.48 16.70 -7.83
N VAL A 73 6.05 15.81 -8.73
CA VAL A 73 5.20 16.19 -9.87
C VAL A 73 3.75 16.37 -9.42
N ALA A 74 3.22 15.48 -8.59
CA ALA A 74 1.88 15.62 -8.02
C ALA A 74 1.73 16.88 -7.15
N ALA A 75 2.75 17.24 -6.37
CA ALA A 75 2.74 18.42 -5.50
C ALA A 75 2.61 19.74 -6.29
N LYS A 76 3.11 19.79 -7.52
CA LYS A 76 3.01 20.96 -8.41
C LYS A 76 1.68 21.04 -9.16
N ALA A 77 0.89 19.97 -9.13
CA ALA A 77 -0.38 19.91 -9.83
C ALA A 77 -1.49 20.59 -9.01
N PRO A 78 -2.47 21.23 -9.68
CA PRO A 78 -3.69 21.66 -9.02
C PRO A 78 -4.43 20.44 -8.44
N ASP A 79 -5.29 20.68 -7.45
CA ASP A 79 -6.09 19.62 -6.86
C ASP A 79 -7.09 19.08 -7.90
N SER A 80 -7.02 17.77 -8.13
CA SER A 80 -7.77 17.07 -9.16
C SER A 80 -7.86 15.58 -8.83
N ASN A 81 -8.72 14.86 -9.54
CA ASN A 81 -8.86 13.41 -9.41
C ASN A 81 -7.54 12.68 -9.74
N GLU A 82 -6.76 13.20 -10.68
CA GLU A 82 -5.45 12.67 -11.06
C GLU A 82 -4.42 12.83 -9.95
N LYS A 83 -4.37 14.01 -9.31
CA LYS A 83 -3.46 14.26 -8.18
C LYS A 83 -3.83 13.39 -6.99
N ALA A 84 -5.11 13.32 -6.64
CA ALA A 84 -5.57 12.50 -5.52
C ALA A 84 -5.24 11.01 -5.75
N ARG A 85 -5.56 10.45 -6.92
CA ARG A 85 -5.23 9.05 -7.24
C ARG A 85 -3.72 8.78 -7.27
N ALA A 86 -2.93 9.72 -7.80
CA ALA A 86 -1.47 9.60 -7.79
C ALA A 86 -0.93 9.48 -6.35
N LEU A 87 -1.35 10.39 -5.47
CA LEU A 87 -0.93 10.40 -4.06
C LEU A 87 -1.43 9.17 -3.29
N LEU A 88 -2.66 8.72 -3.56
CA LEU A 88 -3.21 7.49 -2.99
C LEU A 88 -2.37 6.27 -3.36
N GLY A 89 -1.98 6.16 -4.64
CA GLY A 89 -1.14 5.05 -5.10
C GLY A 89 0.28 5.10 -4.52
N ILE A 90 0.86 6.28 -4.39
CA ILE A 90 2.16 6.47 -3.73
C ILE A 90 2.06 6.04 -2.25
N ALA A 91 1.00 6.46 -1.54
CA ALA A 91 0.74 6.06 -0.16
C ALA A 91 0.67 4.53 0.00
N TRP A 92 -0.05 3.87 -0.91
CA TRP A 92 -0.20 2.42 -0.90
C TRP A 92 1.13 1.67 -1.07
N VAL A 93 2.05 2.17 -1.92
CA VAL A 93 3.37 1.55 -2.05
C VAL A 93 4.24 1.86 -0.82
N TYR A 94 4.21 3.09 -0.30
CA TYR A 94 4.93 3.43 0.93
C TYR A 94 4.47 2.60 2.13
N ALA A 95 3.19 2.24 2.22
CA ALA A 95 2.68 1.38 3.30
C ALA A 95 3.44 0.06 3.46
N LYS A 96 4.10 -0.40 2.38
CA LYS A 96 4.87 -1.65 2.39
C LYS A 96 6.18 -1.53 3.17
N PHE A 97 6.81 -0.34 3.21
CA PHE A 97 8.17 -0.18 3.75
C PHE A 97 8.45 1.13 4.52
N ASP A 98 7.56 2.12 4.50
CA ASP A 98 7.76 3.45 5.11
C ASP A 98 6.39 4.05 5.54
N THR A 99 5.88 3.61 6.69
CA THR A 99 4.55 3.99 7.20
C THR A 99 4.37 5.50 7.40
N PRO A 100 5.33 6.26 7.97
CA PRO A 100 5.16 7.71 8.13
C PRO A 100 4.95 8.44 6.81
N ARG A 101 5.71 8.09 5.77
CA ARG A 101 5.50 8.65 4.42
C ARG A 101 4.19 8.19 3.79
N ALA A 102 3.77 6.95 4.05
CA ALA A 102 2.48 6.46 3.59
C ALA A 102 1.33 7.33 4.12
N LEU A 103 1.34 7.66 5.42
CA LEU A 103 0.36 8.52 6.06
C LEU A 103 0.39 9.95 5.52
N GLU A 104 1.59 10.52 5.30
CA GLU A 104 1.75 11.84 4.69
C GLU A 104 1.04 11.91 3.32
N MET A 105 1.31 10.91 2.46
CA MET A 105 0.74 10.84 1.12
C MET A 105 -0.76 10.55 1.13
N LEU A 106 -1.22 9.72 2.07
CA LEU A 106 -2.64 9.46 2.26
C LEU A 106 -3.39 10.74 2.68
N GLY A 107 -2.82 11.51 3.61
CA GLY A 107 -3.38 12.80 4.02
C GLY A 107 -3.42 13.82 2.88
N GLU A 108 -2.35 13.93 2.09
CA GLU A 108 -2.34 14.77 0.89
C GLU A 108 -3.39 14.33 -0.14
N SER A 109 -3.57 13.03 -0.34
CA SER A 109 -4.60 12.48 -1.21
C SER A 109 -6.01 12.87 -0.74
N VAL A 110 -6.30 12.74 0.56
CA VAL A 110 -7.60 13.12 1.14
C VAL A 110 -7.85 14.62 0.96
N ARG A 111 -6.85 15.47 1.22
CA ARG A 111 -6.98 16.93 0.98
C ARG A 111 -7.31 17.24 -0.48
N ALA A 112 -6.56 16.67 -1.43
CA ALA A 112 -6.83 16.85 -2.84
C ALA A 112 -8.24 16.36 -3.23
N THR A 113 -8.68 15.23 -2.66
CA THR A 113 -10.02 14.65 -2.89
C THR A 113 -11.12 15.61 -2.44
N ASN A 114 -10.97 16.23 -1.26
CA ASN A 114 -11.94 17.16 -0.70
C ASN A 114 -12.11 18.44 -1.53
N HIS A 115 -11.15 18.79 -2.38
CA HIS A 115 -11.23 19.94 -3.30
C HIS A 115 -11.89 19.61 -4.65
N VAL A 116 -12.31 18.35 -4.88
CA VAL A 116 -12.94 17.91 -6.12
C VAL A 116 -14.45 17.69 -5.91
N THR A 117 -15.28 18.25 -6.79
CA THR A 117 -16.75 18.15 -6.71
C THR A 117 -17.28 16.72 -6.85
N GLU A 118 -16.65 15.93 -7.73
CA GLU A 118 -16.98 14.52 -7.96
C GLU A 118 -15.70 13.69 -7.85
N PRO A 119 -15.34 13.23 -6.63
CA PRO A 119 -14.13 12.46 -6.42
C PRO A 119 -14.26 11.07 -7.05
N ARG A 120 -13.29 10.69 -7.86
CA ARG A 120 -13.24 9.43 -8.63
C ARG A 120 -11.97 8.66 -8.34
N LEU A 121 -11.79 8.28 -7.08
CA LEU A 121 -10.59 7.56 -6.64
C LEU A 121 -10.54 6.10 -7.13
N ASN A 122 -11.69 5.53 -7.50
CA ASN A 122 -11.80 4.16 -7.98
C ASN A 122 -11.56 4.03 -9.49
N ASP A 123 -11.45 5.15 -10.21
CA ASP A 123 -11.28 5.14 -11.66
C ASP A 123 -9.89 4.62 -12.03
N SER A 124 -9.87 3.63 -12.93
CA SER A 124 -8.63 3.10 -13.48
C SER A 124 -8.01 4.09 -14.47
N PHE A 125 -6.72 4.39 -14.31
CA PHE A 125 -6.00 5.13 -15.34
C PHE A 125 -5.97 4.35 -16.66
N ARG A 126 -6.32 5.04 -17.74
CA ARG A 126 -6.12 4.57 -19.10
C ARG A 126 -5.50 5.72 -19.91
N PRO A 127 -4.27 5.60 -20.42
CA PRO A 127 -3.70 6.64 -21.26
C PRO A 127 -4.54 6.72 -22.54
N ASN A 128 -5.17 7.88 -22.77
CA ASN A 128 -5.99 8.15 -23.94
C ASN A 128 -5.23 9.08 -24.88
N ILE A 129 -5.22 8.77 -26.18
CA ILE A 129 -4.80 9.72 -27.22
C ILE A 129 -6.08 10.08 -27.96
N VAL A 130 -6.40 11.37 -28.06
CA VAL A 130 -7.64 11.94 -28.65
C VAL A 130 -8.40 10.96 -29.55
N GLY A 131 -9.55 10.48 -29.06
CA GLY A 131 -10.53 9.71 -29.83
C GLY A 131 -10.17 8.25 -30.13
N ARG A 132 -9.02 7.75 -29.70
CA ARG A 132 -8.65 6.34 -29.87
C ARG A 132 -8.05 5.81 -28.55
N ASN A 133 -8.69 4.80 -27.98
CA ASN A 133 -8.04 3.96 -26.99
C ASN A 133 -6.84 3.32 -27.68
N VAL A 134 -5.65 3.86 -27.45
CA VAL A 134 -4.40 3.35 -28.02
C VAL A 134 -4.01 2.11 -27.22
N PHE A 135 -4.81 1.06 -27.37
CA PHE A 135 -4.44 -0.31 -27.06
C PHE A 135 -3.37 -0.72 -28.07
N HIS A 136 -2.11 -0.44 -27.76
CA HIS A 136 -1.04 -1.25 -28.30
C HIS A 136 -1.04 -2.54 -27.48
N GLY A 137 -1.70 -3.56 -28.01
CA GLY A 137 -1.47 -4.94 -27.57
C GLY A 137 0.04 -5.19 -27.56
N GLY A 138 0.56 -5.66 -26.43
CA GLY A 138 1.97 -6.02 -26.37
C GLY A 138 2.53 -6.22 -24.96
N VAL A 139 2.06 -5.51 -23.95
CA VAL A 139 2.44 -5.80 -22.56
C VAL A 139 1.21 -5.66 -21.69
N ALA A 140 0.52 -6.77 -21.44
CA ALA A 140 -0.39 -6.91 -20.32
C ALA A 140 0.45 -6.84 -19.03
N GLY A 141 0.96 -5.65 -18.71
CA GLY A 141 1.60 -5.41 -17.42
C GLY A 141 0.52 -5.54 -16.34
N PRO A 142 0.80 -6.15 -15.18
CA PRO A 142 -0.12 -6.21 -14.06
C PRO A 142 -0.74 -4.84 -13.82
N PHE A 143 -2.06 -4.77 -14.01
CA PHE A 143 -2.85 -3.69 -13.48
C PHE A 143 -2.60 -3.65 -11.98
N VAL A 144 -2.20 -2.49 -11.46
CA VAL A 144 -2.08 -2.27 -10.03
C VAL A 144 -3.41 -1.65 -9.61
N PRO A 145 -4.33 -2.42 -9.01
CA PRO A 145 -5.64 -1.91 -8.63
C PRO A 145 -5.47 -1.03 -7.39
N VAL A 146 -4.91 0.17 -7.52
CA VAL A 146 -4.89 1.14 -6.41
C VAL A 146 -6.33 1.58 -6.19
N THR A 147 -6.86 1.32 -5.00
CA THR A 147 -8.19 1.79 -4.60
C THR A 147 -8.10 2.37 -3.18
N PRO A 148 -9.06 3.23 -2.77
CA PRO A 148 -9.15 3.68 -1.39
C PRO A 148 -9.20 2.49 -0.43
N GLU A 149 -9.96 1.44 -0.75
CA GLU A 149 -10.13 0.27 0.10
C GLU A 149 -8.79 -0.40 0.40
N ASN A 150 -8.01 -0.77 -0.62
CA ASN A 150 -6.75 -1.45 -0.35
C ASN A 150 -5.68 -0.52 0.24
N THR A 151 -5.73 0.77 -0.08
CA THR A 151 -4.78 1.75 0.46
C THR A 151 -5.01 1.98 1.94
N PHE A 152 -6.25 2.30 2.33
CA PHE A 152 -6.60 2.49 3.74
C PHE A 152 -6.38 1.20 4.53
N ARG A 153 -6.77 0.04 3.99
CA ARG A 153 -6.50 -1.25 4.65
C ARG A 153 -5.01 -1.48 4.89
N ASP A 154 -4.18 -1.31 3.87
CA ASP A 154 -2.74 -1.62 3.96
C ASP A 154 -2.00 -0.60 4.86
N VAL A 155 -2.39 0.69 4.84
CA VAL A 155 -1.84 1.71 5.75
C VAL A 155 -2.33 1.50 7.18
N GLY A 156 -3.63 1.26 7.38
CA GLY A 156 -4.25 1.04 8.69
C GLY A 156 -3.78 -0.23 9.38
N ALA A 157 -3.40 -1.26 8.61
CA ALA A 157 -2.75 -2.46 9.16
C ALA A 157 -1.39 -2.15 9.82
N ARG A 158 -0.78 -1.00 9.52
CA ARG A 158 0.49 -0.55 10.12
C ARG A 158 0.27 0.50 11.21
N ASP A 159 -0.68 1.41 11.00
CA ASP A 159 -1.04 2.46 11.96
C ASP A 159 -2.54 2.81 11.83
N PHE A 160 -3.37 2.11 12.59
CA PHE A 160 -4.82 2.23 12.53
C PHE A 160 -5.32 3.62 12.96
N GLU A 161 -4.81 4.14 14.09
CA GLU A 161 -5.29 5.39 14.68
C GLU A 161 -4.99 6.59 13.77
N SER A 162 -3.76 6.68 13.26
CA SER A 162 -3.40 7.75 12.33
C SER A 162 -4.18 7.65 11.02
N ALA A 163 -4.35 6.44 10.48
CA ALA A 163 -5.10 6.23 9.25
C ALA A 163 -6.61 6.50 9.43
N LEU A 164 -7.18 6.20 10.60
CA LEU A 164 -8.55 6.55 10.96
C LEU A 164 -8.74 8.06 11.06
N GLY A 165 -7.77 8.77 11.66
CA GLY A 165 -7.73 10.23 11.66
C GLY A 165 -7.84 10.79 10.24
N VAL A 166 -6.96 10.33 9.34
CA VAL A 166 -6.98 10.75 7.93
C VAL A 166 -8.29 10.37 7.21
N ALA A 167 -8.81 9.16 7.43
CA ALA A 167 -10.08 8.73 6.84
C ALA A 167 -11.26 9.60 7.28
N SER A 168 -11.27 10.04 8.55
CA SER A 168 -12.33 10.89 9.10
C SER A 168 -12.42 12.27 8.45
N GLU A 169 -11.33 12.74 7.85
CA GLU A 169 -11.25 14.04 7.16
C GLU A 169 -11.86 14.01 5.75
N LEU A 170 -12.17 12.84 5.17
CA LEU A 170 -12.84 12.75 3.87
C LEU A 170 -14.22 13.40 3.94
N GLN A 171 -14.51 14.38 3.08
CA GLN A 171 -15.79 15.08 3.06
C GLN A 171 -16.89 14.27 2.37
N ASP A 172 -16.53 13.54 1.32
CA ASP A 172 -17.45 12.63 0.63
C ASP A 172 -17.84 11.47 1.57
N ARG A 173 -19.14 11.39 1.90
CA ARG A 173 -19.65 10.43 2.88
C ARG A 173 -19.49 8.97 2.42
N PRO A 174 -19.83 8.61 1.16
CA PRO A 174 -19.55 7.26 0.65
C PRO A 174 -18.07 6.86 0.77
N LEU A 175 -17.14 7.70 0.33
CA LEU A 175 -15.70 7.42 0.41
C LEU A 175 -15.21 7.34 1.86
N ARG A 176 -15.69 8.22 2.74
CA ARG A 176 -15.36 8.16 4.18
C ARG A 176 -15.80 6.84 4.81
N SER A 177 -17.05 6.42 4.55
CA SER A 177 -17.57 5.14 5.06
C SER A 177 -16.77 3.95 4.53
N LEU A 178 -16.44 3.97 3.24
CA LEU A 178 -15.62 2.95 2.60
C LEU A 178 -14.22 2.85 3.21
N ALA A 179 -13.56 3.99 3.42
CA ALA A 179 -12.23 4.06 4.05
C ALA A 179 -12.25 3.49 5.47
N ILE A 180 -13.25 3.86 6.29
CA ILE A 180 -13.39 3.35 7.67
C ILE A 180 -13.65 1.84 7.68
N LEU A 181 -14.49 1.32 6.78
CA LEU A 181 -14.71 -0.12 6.64
C LEU A 181 -13.41 -0.84 6.24
N ALA A 182 -12.65 -0.28 5.30
CA ALA A 182 -11.39 -0.85 4.87
C ALA A 182 -10.34 -0.90 6.00
N LEU A 183 -10.30 0.11 6.87
CA LEU A 183 -9.42 0.13 8.05
C LEU A 183 -9.75 -0.97 9.05
N SER A 184 -11.03 -1.33 9.20
CA SER A 184 -11.45 -2.36 10.15
C SER A 184 -11.35 -3.79 9.62
N ALA A 185 -11.20 -3.98 8.31
CA ALA A 185 -11.12 -5.31 7.68
C ALA A 185 -10.02 -6.22 8.30
N PRO A 186 -8.78 -5.77 8.54
CA PRO A 186 -7.77 -6.61 9.16
C PRO A 186 -8.12 -7.08 10.58
N CYS A 187 -8.91 -6.28 11.32
CA CYS A 187 -9.36 -6.63 12.68
C CYS A 187 -10.46 -7.70 12.67
N LEU A 188 -11.26 -7.77 11.60
CA LEU A 188 -12.33 -8.74 11.43
C LEU A 188 -11.83 -10.09 10.90
N GLU A 189 -10.71 -10.09 10.17
CA GLU A 189 -10.12 -11.29 9.58
C GLU A 189 -9.24 -12.09 10.56
N GLN A 190 -8.84 -11.51 11.70
CA GLN A 190 -8.07 -12.24 12.70
C GLN A 190 -8.95 -13.27 13.42
N PRO A 191 -8.67 -14.58 13.31
CA PRO A 191 -9.37 -15.57 14.11
C PRO A 191 -9.14 -15.26 15.59
N PRO A 192 -10.14 -15.50 16.47
CA PRO A 192 -9.96 -15.28 17.90
C PRO A 192 -8.73 -16.06 18.37
N PRO A 193 -7.91 -15.48 19.27
CA PRO A 193 -6.71 -16.15 19.76
C PRO A 193 -7.12 -17.52 20.28
N SER A 194 -6.55 -18.57 19.67
CA SER A 194 -6.74 -19.95 20.10
C SER A 194 -6.43 -20.01 21.59
N VAL A 195 -7.45 -20.24 22.42
CA VAL A 195 -7.27 -20.51 23.84
C VAL A 195 -6.59 -21.87 23.89
N ALA A 196 -5.25 -21.88 23.90
CA ALA A 196 -4.49 -23.10 24.09
C ALA A 196 -4.99 -23.75 25.39
N PRO A 197 -5.40 -25.03 25.37
CA PRO A 197 -5.93 -25.68 26.56
C PRO A 197 -4.84 -25.62 27.64
N LYS A 198 -5.15 -24.94 28.76
CA LYS A 198 -4.31 -24.95 29.96
C LYS A 198 -3.97 -26.42 30.24
N LYS A 199 -2.70 -26.79 30.07
CA LYS A 199 -2.17 -28.08 30.52
C LYS A 199 -2.60 -28.23 31.97
N ARG A 200 -3.50 -29.16 32.24
CA ARG A 200 -3.85 -29.56 33.61
C ARG A 200 -2.56 -29.99 34.28
N THR A 201 -2.11 -29.20 35.24
CA THR A 201 -1.03 -29.58 36.16
C THR A 201 -1.44 -30.91 36.80
N PRO A 202 -0.61 -31.97 36.76
CA PRO A 202 -0.91 -33.21 37.45
C PRO A 202 -1.04 -32.94 38.95
N ALA A 203 -2.10 -33.48 39.53
CA ALA A 203 -2.40 -33.38 40.94
C ALA A 203 -1.20 -33.81 41.80
N ALA A 204 -1.03 -33.08 42.91
CA ALA A 204 0.00 -33.30 43.91
C ALA A 204 0.09 -34.78 44.34
N LYS A 205 1.31 -35.32 44.34
CA LYS A 205 1.61 -36.59 45.03
C LYS A 205 1.41 -36.36 46.53
N GLU A 206 0.52 -37.14 47.13
CA GLU A 206 0.34 -37.23 48.58
C GLU A 206 1.65 -37.54 49.31
N PRO A 207 1.84 -37.02 50.53
CA PRO A 207 3.03 -37.30 51.33
C PRO A 207 3.00 -38.75 51.83
N SER A 208 4.02 -39.51 51.44
CA SER A 208 4.33 -40.84 51.96
C SER A 208 4.59 -40.78 53.48
N VAL A 209 3.66 -41.33 54.25
CA VAL A 209 3.79 -41.53 55.70
C VAL A 209 4.86 -42.59 55.96
N ARG A 210 6.03 -42.14 56.44
CA ARG A 210 7.12 -43.01 56.87
C ARG A 210 6.83 -43.48 58.31
N SER A 211 6.19 -44.62 58.46
CA SER A 211 6.05 -45.32 59.74
C SER A 211 7.43 -45.82 60.21
N LYS A 212 7.88 -45.34 61.37
CA LYS A 212 9.03 -45.89 62.11
C LYS A 212 8.60 -47.20 62.80
N PRO A 213 9.38 -48.29 62.75
CA PRO A 213 9.19 -49.40 63.67
C PRO A 213 9.88 -49.11 65.01
N LEU A 214 9.12 -49.24 66.10
CA LEU A 214 9.63 -49.49 67.45
C LEU A 214 10.17 -50.93 67.53
N ARG A 215 11.42 -51.09 67.96
CA ARG A 215 12.04 -52.25 68.64
C ARG A 215 13.45 -51.79 69.04
N GLU A 216 14.03 -52.06 70.20
CA GLU A 216 13.77 -52.99 71.29
C GLU A 216 14.60 -52.47 72.49
N ARG A 217 14.01 -52.41 73.69
CA ARG A 217 14.76 -52.37 74.96
C ARG A 217 14.40 -53.63 75.73
N ARG A 218 15.40 -54.47 76.02
CA ARG A 218 15.51 -55.51 77.07
C ARG A 218 16.64 -56.48 76.62
N LYS A 219 17.63 -56.91 77.40
CA LYS A 219 18.05 -56.82 78.81
C LYS A 219 19.55 -57.20 78.86
N LEU A 220 20.33 -56.53 79.70
CA LEU A 220 21.12 -57.07 80.83
C LEU A 220 22.08 -55.98 81.32
#